data_AF-A0AAW5N589-F1
#
_entry.id   AF-A0AAW5N589-F1
#
_cell.length_a   1.000
_cell.length_b   1.000
_cell.length_c   1.000
_cell.angle_alpha   90.00
_cell.angle_beta   90.00
_cell.angle_gamma   90.00
#
_symmetry.space_group_name_H-M   'P 1'
#
loop_
_entity.id
_entity.type
_entity.pdbx_description
1 polymer ?
#
loop_
_entity_poly.entity_id
_entity_poly.type
_entity_poly.pdbx_seq_one_letter_code
_entity_poly.pdbx_strand_id
1 'polypeptide(L)' 'MVKDPKKVIRMLLVLCIVIGLAAVAVGVVAVYKEEYIIAAGMLFVAIWQVINFYKWKKLV' A
#
# COMPACT_ATOMS: atom_id res chain seq x y z
N MET A 1 15.05 10.72 20.73
CA MET A 1 15.27 10.57 19.27
C MET A 1 14.12 11.22 18.53
N VAL A 2 14.24 12.50 18.18
CA VAL A 2 13.31 13.14 17.24
C VAL A 2 13.87 12.86 15.86
N LYS A 3 13.48 11.73 15.25
CA LYS A 3 13.73 11.50 13.82
C LYS A 3 12.91 12.55 13.07
N ASP A 4 13.55 13.34 12.21
CA ASP A 4 12.89 14.38 11.42
C ASP A 4 11.55 13.88 10.86
N PRO A 5 10.40 14.44 11.29
CA PRO A 5 9.09 13.90 10.95
C PRO A 5 8.87 13.88 9.44
N LYS A 6 9.42 14.85 8.70
CA LYS A 6 9.42 14.88 7.24
C LYS A 6 10.11 13.68 6.59
N LYS A 7 11.22 13.22 7.18
CA LYS A 7 11.98 12.07 6.68
C LYS A 7 11.22 10.76 6.92
N VAL A 8 10.56 10.66 8.07
CA VAL A 8 9.70 9.53 8.43
C VAL A 8 8.49 9.45 7.49
N ILE A 9 7.80 10.57 7.24
CA ILE A 9 6.63 10.59 6.35
C ILE A 9 7.01 10.22 4.91
N ARG A 10 8.14 10.70 4.39
CA ARG A 10 8.65 10.24 3.07
C ARG A 10 8.89 8.74 3.04
N MET A 11 9.47 8.18 4.10
CA MET A 11 9.71 6.74 4.19
C MET A 11 8.39 5.94 4.20
N LEU A 12 7.37 6.44 4.91
CA LEU A 12 6.02 5.86 4.91
C LEU A 12 5.33 5.94 3.55
N LEU A 13 5.52 7.02 2.80
CA LEU A 13 5.00 7.15 1.42
C LEU A 13 5.65 6.12 0.48
N VAL A 14 6.97 5.96 0.56
CA VAL A 14 7.68 4.92 -0.22
C VAL A 14 7.17 3.54 0.16
N LEU A 15 6.98 3.28 1.46
CA LEU A 15 6.43 2.03 1.95
C LEU A 15 5.01 1.77 1.39
N CYS A 16 4.13 2.78 1.36
CA CYS A 16 2.79 2.64 0.79
C CYS A 16 2.84 2.24 -0.70
N ILE A 17 3.77 2.82 -1.47
CA ILE A 17 3.96 2.47 -2.88
C ILE A 17 4.41 1.02 -3.02
N VAL A 18 5.40 0.59 -2.23
CA VAL A 18 5.91 -0.78 -2.26
C VAL A 18 4.82 -1.80 -1.90
N ILE A 19 4.04 -1.52 -0.85
CA ILE A 19 2.94 -2.40 -0.45
C ILE A 19 1.83 -2.41 -1.51
N GLY A 20 1.51 -1.26 -2.11
CA GLY A 20 0.54 -1.15 -3.21
C GLY A 20 0.96 -2.00 -4.41
N LEU A 21 2.22 -1.91 -4.83
CA LEU A 21 2.75 -2.73 -5.92
C LEU A 21 2.72 -4.23 -5.60
N ALA A 22 3.09 -4.61 -4.37
CA ALA A 22 3.02 -6.00 -3.94
C ALA A 22 1.58 -6.53 -3.91
N ALA A 23 0.62 -5.74 -3.43
CA ALA A 23 -0.79 -6.10 -3.42
C ALA A 23 -1.34 -6.31 -4.84
N VAL A 24 -0.96 -5.45 -5.79
CA VAL A 24 -1.34 -5.63 -7.21
C VAL A 24 -0.73 -6.92 -7.77
N ALA A 25 0.55 -7.17 -7.55
CA ALA A 25 1.22 -8.38 -8.05
C ALA A 25 0.58 -9.66 -7.49
N VAL A 26 0.36 -9.72 -6.17
CA VAL A 26 -0.28 -10.88 -5.54
C VAL A 26 -1.74 -11.00 -5.95
N GLY A 27 -2.46 -9.88 -6.10
CA GLY A 27 -3.84 -9.86 -6.57
C GLY A 27 -3.98 -10.47 -7.97
N VAL A 28 -3.10 -10.11 -8.91
CA VAL A 28 -3.10 -10.69 -10.26
C VAL A 28 -2.84 -12.19 -10.24
N VAL A 29 -1.86 -12.66 -9.45
CA VAL A 29 -1.57 -14.09 -9.32
C VAL A 29 -2.75 -14.84 -8.67
N ALA A 30 -3.38 -14.26 -7.64
CA ALA A 30 -4.53 -14.86 -6.97
C ALA A 30 -5.73 -15.00 -7.90
N VAL A 31 -6.00 -13.99 -8.75
CA VAL A 31 -7.05 -14.09 -9.78
C VAL A 31 -6.75 -15.21 -10.77
N TYR A 32 -5.50 -15.33 -11.22
CA TYR A 32 -5.10 -16.40 -12.14
C TYR A 32 -5.21 -17.81 -11.52
N LYS A 33 -5.06 -17.92 -10.20
CA LYS A 33 -5.20 -19.17 -9.43
C LYS A 33 -6.62 -19.44 -8.96
N GLU A 34 -7.59 -18.63 -9.35
CA GLU A 34 -9.00 -18.68 -8.89
C GLU A 34 -9.14 -18.56 -7.35
N GLU A 35 -8.14 -17.97 -6.69
CA GLU A 35 -8.14 -17.70 -5.24
C GLU A 35 -8.82 -16.35 -4.94
N TYR A 36 -10.12 -16.29 -5.22
CA TYR A 36 -10.89 -15.04 -5.18
C TYR A 36 -10.92 -14.36 -3.80
N ILE A 37 -10.82 -15.14 -2.71
CA ILE A 37 -10.76 -14.58 -1.34
C ILE A 37 -9.48 -13.75 -1.15
N ILE A 38 -8.35 -14.25 -1.66
CA ILE A 38 -7.07 -13.56 -1.58
C ILE A 38 -7.07 -12.34 -2.50
N ALA A 39 -7.60 -12.49 -3.72
CA ALA A 39 -7.77 -11.37 -4.65
C ALA A 39 -8.62 -10.25 -4.04
N ALA A 40 -9.74 -10.58 -3.39
CA ALA A 40 -10.57 -9.62 -2.68
C ALA A 40 -9.81 -8.95 -1.53
N GLY A 41 -9.05 -9.72 -0.75
CA GLY A 41 -8.18 -9.18 0.30
C GLY A 41 -7.16 -8.18 -0.25
N MET A 42 -6.51 -8.50 -1.36
CA MET A 42 -5.55 -7.60 -2.02
C MET A 42 -6.21 -6.34 -2.58
N LEU A 43 -7.46 -6.42 -3.04
CA LEU A 43 -8.23 -5.26 -3.45
C LEU A 43 -8.45 -4.30 -2.26
N PHE A 44 -8.84 -4.82 -1.10
CA PHE A 44 -8.98 -4.01 0.12
C PHE A 44 -7.65 -3.38 0.53
N VAL A 45 -6.55 -4.14 0.49
CA VAL A 45 -5.21 -3.60 0.79
C VAL A 45 -4.85 -2.48 -0.18
N ALA A 46 -5.09 -2.65 -1.48
CA ALA A 46 -4.82 -1.62 -2.49
C ALA A 46 -5.61 -0.32 -2.24
N ILE A 47 -6.92 -0.43 -1.97
CA ILE A 47 -7.76 0.73 -1.64
C ILE A 47 -7.24 1.42 -0.37
N TRP A 48 -6.89 0.65 0.66
CA TRP A 48 -6.36 1.19 1.91
C TRP A 48 -5.02 1.89 1.73
N GLN A 49 -4.13 1.34 0.89
CA GLN A 49 -2.85 1.97 0.57
C GLN A 49 -3.05 3.30 -0.15
N VAL A 50 -4.03 3.41 -1.04
CA VAL A 50 -4.36 4.68 -1.73
C VAL A 50 -4.81 5.74 -0.71
N ILE A 51 -5.71 5.39 0.21
CA ILE A 51 -6.17 6.32 1.26
C ILE A 51 -5.00 6.77 2.14
N ASN A 52 -4.16 5.83 2.57
CA ASN A 52 -2.96 6.15 3.36
C ASN A 52 -2.02 7.07 2.58
N PHE A 53 -1.74 6.78 1.32
CA PHE A 53 -0.88 7.60 0.49
C PHE A 53 -1.35 9.05 0.44
N TYR A 54 -2.64 9.30 0.19
CA TYR A 54 -3.19 10.66 0.19
C TYR A 54 -3.09 11.34 1.56
N LYS A 55 -3.38 10.60 2.64
CA LYS A 55 -3.28 11.11 4.01
C LYS A 55 -1.86 11.55 4.36
N TRP A 56 -0.87 10.70 4.07
CA TRP A 56 0.53 10.98 4.36
C TRP A 56 1.12 12.03 3.41
N LYS A 57 0.68 12.07 2.15
CA LYS A 57 1.12 13.09 1.17
C LYS A 57 0.70 14.49 1.59
N LYS A 58 -0.45 14.65 2.24
CA LYS A 58 -0.90 15.93 2.80
C LYS A 58 -0.02 16.44 3.96
N LEU A 59 0.75 15.56 4.59
CA LEU A 59 1.59 15.88 5.76
C LEU A 59 3.07 16.10 5.41
N VAL A 60 3.47 15.86 4.14
CA VAL A 60 4.81 16.16 3.60
C VAL A 60 4.91 17.62 3.19
#